data_AF-A0A561UP56-F1
#
_entry.id   AF-A0A561UP56-F1
#
_cell.length_a   1.000
_cell.length_b   1.000
_cell.length_c   1.000
_cell.angle_alpha   90.00
_cell.angle_beta   90.00
_cell.angle_gamma   90.00
#
_symmetry.space_group_name_H-M   'P 1'
#
loop_
_entity.id
_entity.type
_entity.pdbx_description
1 polymer ?
#
loop_
_entity_poly.entity_id
_entity_poly.type
_entity_poly.pdbx_seq_one_letter_code
_entity_poly.pdbx_strand_id
1 'polypeptide(L)'
;MDPGDWPGLFGAAVMTGPDGSCQGIFLRYDLFGGRGPAMFIGNLPEGSPARDTPDGVPFEVRQLLAALEVEEPVDFVSAEDFPVMLRDDLLIVKKVKVSEERVFCAQFDRSDQVQVTIASWDRPIADDLYQLLKPLPADLFQQG
;
A
#
# COMPACT_ATOMS: atom_id res chain seq x y z
N MET A 1 10.85 -19.84 -16.02
CA MET A 1 11.72 -18.66 -16.16
C MET A 1 12.36 -18.47 -14.80
N ASP A 2 13.69 -18.41 -14.72
CA ASP A 2 14.37 -18.18 -13.44
C ASP A 2 14.08 -16.74 -12.99
N PRO A 3 13.77 -16.46 -11.71
CA PRO A 3 13.67 -15.08 -11.19
C PRO A 3 14.90 -14.22 -11.53
N GLY A 4 16.07 -14.82 -11.72
CA GLY A 4 17.29 -14.11 -12.17
C GLY A 4 17.28 -13.66 -13.63
N ASP A 5 16.37 -14.20 -14.47
CA ASP A 5 16.23 -13.82 -15.88
C ASP A 5 15.33 -12.59 -16.07
N TRP A 6 14.68 -12.12 -15.01
CA TRP A 6 13.80 -10.96 -15.09
C TRP A 6 14.62 -9.68 -15.23
N PRO A 7 14.39 -8.87 -16.28
CA PRO A 7 15.17 -7.65 -16.48
C PRO A 7 14.87 -6.66 -15.35
N GLY A 8 15.87 -6.15 -14.63
CA GLY A 8 15.66 -5.11 -13.60
C GLY A 8 16.16 -5.48 -12.21
N LEU A 9 16.00 -4.55 -11.27
CA LEU A 9 16.41 -4.71 -9.87
C LEU A 9 15.19 -4.70 -8.96
N PHE A 10 15.01 -5.77 -8.19
CA PHE A 10 13.99 -5.81 -7.15
C PHE A 10 14.57 -5.32 -5.82
N GLY A 11 13.85 -4.42 -5.16
CA GLY A 11 14.16 -3.92 -3.83
C GLY A 11 12.94 -4.01 -2.93
N ALA A 12 13.15 -4.45 -1.69
CA ALA A 12 12.16 -4.42 -0.63
C ALA A 12 12.74 -3.71 0.61
N ALA A 13 11.95 -2.83 1.21
CA ALA A 13 12.30 -2.13 2.44
C ALA A 13 11.12 -2.21 3.41
N VAL A 14 11.42 -2.24 4.70
CA VAL A 14 10.42 -2.25 5.77
C VAL A 14 10.45 -0.91 6.51
N MET A 15 9.28 -0.35 6.78
CA MET A 15 9.10 0.78 7.67
C MET A 15 8.75 0.24 9.06
N THR A 16 9.61 0.53 10.04
CA THR A 16 9.44 0.08 11.42
C THR A 16 8.80 1.18 12.27
N GLY A 17 7.81 0.82 13.06
CA GLY A 17 7.23 1.67 14.10
C GLY A 17 8.19 1.89 15.28
N PRO A 18 7.88 2.84 16.18
CA PRO A 18 8.68 3.10 17.38
C PRO A 18 8.80 1.90 18.33
N ASP A 19 7.85 0.98 18.28
CA ASP A 19 7.79 -0.26 19.04
C ASP A 19 8.48 -1.45 18.31
N GLY A 20 9.08 -1.20 17.15
CA GLY A 20 9.71 -2.22 16.30
C GLY A 20 8.72 -3.02 15.44
N SER A 21 7.43 -2.70 15.47
CA SER A 21 6.43 -3.32 14.60
C SER A 21 6.65 -2.94 13.13
N CYS A 22 6.28 -3.82 12.20
CA CYS A 22 6.29 -3.48 10.77
C CYS A 22 5.06 -2.64 10.43
N GLN A 23 5.25 -1.34 10.22
CA GLN A 23 4.19 -0.38 9.88
C GLN A 23 4.08 -0.12 8.38
N GLY A 24 4.98 -0.67 7.57
CA GLY A 24 4.83 -0.64 6.12
C GLY A 24 5.92 -1.40 5.38
N ILE A 25 5.66 -1.69 4.12
CA ILE A 25 6.58 -2.36 3.20
C ILE A 25 6.62 -1.56 1.91
N PHE A 26 7.81 -1.22 1.47
CA PHE A 26 8.06 -0.67 0.14
C PHE A 26 8.60 -1.76 -0.77
N LEU A 27 7.98 -1.91 -1.94
CA LEU A 27 8.37 -2.84 -2.99
C LEU A 27 8.66 -2.03 -4.25
N ARG A 28 9.85 -2.17 -4.81
CA ARG A 28 10.23 -1.55 -6.08
C ARG A 28 10.77 -2.59 -7.02
N TYR A 29 10.24 -2.62 -8.22
CA TYR A 29 10.85 -3.32 -9.33
C TYR A 29 11.35 -2.29 -10.32
N ASP A 30 12.65 -2.04 -10.32
CA ASP A 30 13.28 -1.06 -11.18
C ASP A 30 13.60 -1.65 -12.56
N LEU A 31 12.85 -1.20 -13.56
CA LEU A 31 13.17 -1.42 -14.96
C LEU A 31 14.02 -0.27 -15.48
N PHE A 32 15.30 -0.53 -15.75
CA PHE A 32 16.18 0.36 -16.52
C PHE A 32 16.24 1.83 -16.04
N GLY A 33 16.43 2.06 -14.74
CA GLY A 33 16.71 3.39 -14.20
C GLY A 33 15.47 4.18 -13.81
N GLY A 34 14.57 3.55 -13.04
CA GLY A 34 13.40 4.19 -12.43
C GLY A 34 12.10 4.08 -13.21
N ARG A 35 12.02 3.21 -14.23
CA ARG A 35 10.81 3.09 -15.09
C ARG A 35 9.91 1.92 -14.77
N GLY A 36 10.21 1.17 -13.70
CA GLY A 36 9.41 0.04 -13.30
C GLY A 36 8.43 0.38 -12.18
N PRO A 37 7.49 -0.53 -11.90
CA PRO A 37 6.46 -0.30 -10.90
C PRO A 37 7.06 -0.25 -9.49
N ALA A 38 6.43 0.55 -8.64
CA ALA A 38 6.72 0.61 -7.22
C ALA A 38 5.42 0.64 -6.43
N MET A 39 5.46 0.12 -5.21
CA MET A 39 4.32 0.04 -4.33
C MET A 39 4.75 0.27 -2.90
N PHE A 40 3.98 1.05 -2.17
CA PHE A 40 4.09 1.18 -0.72
C PHE A 40 2.80 0.62 -0.09
N ILE A 41 2.95 -0.33 0.82
CA ILE A 41 1.84 -0.91 1.59
C ILE A 41 2.05 -0.51 3.05
N GLY A 42 1.25 0.42 3.56
CA GLY A 42 1.25 0.85 4.95
C GLY A 42 0.26 0.04 5.77
N ASN A 43 0.66 -0.30 7.00
CA ASN A 43 -0.17 -0.91 8.03
C ASN A 43 -0.15 0.02 9.24
N LEU A 44 -1.07 0.98 9.27
CA LEU A 44 -1.13 1.95 10.34
C LEU A 44 -2.03 1.41 11.45
N PRO A 45 -1.58 1.27 12.70
CA PRO A 45 -2.42 0.86 13.83
C PRO A 45 -3.37 2.00 14.26
N GLU A 46 -4.40 1.66 15.05
CA GLU A 46 -5.31 2.66 15.62
C GLU A 46 -4.54 3.70 16.44
N GLY A 47 -4.93 4.97 16.31
CA GLY A 47 -4.23 6.09 16.96
C GLY A 47 -2.91 6.52 16.30
N SER A 48 -2.48 5.87 15.21
CA SER A 48 -1.31 6.33 14.45
C SER A 48 -1.58 7.73 13.87
N PRO A 49 -0.72 8.74 14.13
CA PRO A 49 -0.90 10.09 13.59
C PRO A 49 -0.79 10.13 12.07
N ALA A 50 -0.19 9.11 11.43
CA ALA A 50 -0.10 9.01 9.98
C ALA A 50 -1.47 8.71 9.31
N ARG A 51 -2.49 8.30 10.07
CA ARG A 51 -3.85 8.09 9.56
C ARG A 51 -4.57 9.41 9.26
N ASP A 52 -4.28 10.45 10.04
CA ASP A 52 -4.98 11.74 9.98
C ASP A 52 -4.13 12.75 9.19
N THR A 53 -4.25 12.70 7.88
CA THR A 53 -3.56 13.62 6.97
C THR A 53 -4.41 14.88 6.75
N PRO A 54 -3.97 16.08 7.17
CA PRO A 54 -4.80 17.29 7.13
C PRO A 54 -5.25 17.72 5.72
N ASP A 55 -4.48 17.35 4.70
CA ASP A 55 -4.75 17.66 3.29
C ASP A 55 -5.35 16.48 2.50
N GLY A 56 -5.69 15.39 3.19
CA GLY A 56 -6.33 14.22 2.60
C GLY A 56 -5.42 13.36 1.71
N VAL A 57 -4.14 13.71 1.54
CA VAL A 57 -3.18 12.88 0.81
C VAL A 57 -2.60 11.84 1.76
N PRO A 58 -2.83 10.53 1.52
CA PRO A 58 -2.35 9.48 2.41
C PRO A 58 -0.83 9.52 2.60
N PHE A 59 -0.38 9.21 3.81
CA PHE A 59 1.04 9.19 4.16
C PHE A 59 1.84 8.27 3.22
N GLU A 60 1.29 7.10 2.88
CA GLU A 60 1.92 6.12 1.99
C GLU A 60 2.13 6.64 0.57
N VAL A 61 1.26 7.53 0.07
CA VAL A 61 1.48 8.20 -1.22
C VAL A 61 2.72 9.07 -1.14
N ARG A 62 2.91 9.83 -0.06
CA ARG A 62 4.09 10.67 0.13
C ARG A 62 5.36 9.84 0.26
N GLN A 63 5.30 8.71 0.99
CA GLN A 63 6.44 7.79 1.11
C GLN A 63 6.81 7.17 -0.24
N LEU A 64 5.81 6.77 -1.04
CA LEU A 64 6.02 6.27 -2.40
C LEU A 64 6.72 7.32 -3.27
N LEU A 65 6.19 8.54 -3.31
CA LEU A 65 6.75 9.61 -4.14
C LEU A 65 8.17 10.01 -3.70
N ALA A 66 8.42 10.09 -2.39
CA ALA A 66 9.76 10.33 -1.85
C ALA A 66 10.75 9.23 -2.23
N ALA A 67 10.34 7.95 -2.16
CA ALA A 67 11.18 6.82 -2.56
C ALA A 67 11.43 6.74 -4.09
N LEU A 68 10.59 7.41 -4.88
CA LEU A 68 10.72 7.56 -6.32
C LEU A 68 11.39 8.87 -6.73
N GLU A 69 11.77 9.71 -5.78
CA GLU A 69 12.39 11.02 -6.01
C GLU A 69 11.51 11.95 -6.88
N VAL A 70 10.18 11.87 -6.73
CA VAL A 70 9.23 12.79 -7.35
C VAL A 70 9.15 14.05 -6.48
N GLU A 71 9.53 15.19 -7.04
CA GLU A 71 9.63 16.47 -6.31
C GLU A 71 8.34 17.31 -6.42
N GLU A 72 7.50 17.04 -7.42
CA GLU A 72 6.27 17.77 -7.64
C GLU A 72 5.29 17.61 -6.46
N PRO A 73 4.71 18.71 -5.95
CA PRO A 73 3.68 18.65 -4.94
C PRO A 73 2.48 17.83 -5.42
N VAL A 74 1.91 17.04 -4.50
CA VAL A 74 0.71 16.24 -4.78
C VAL A 74 -0.44 16.73 -3.90
N ASP A 75 -1.56 17.01 -4.55
CA ASP A 75 -2.83 17.38 -3.91
C ASP A 75 -3.86 16.25 -3.94
N PHE A 76 -4.75 16.22 -2.95
CA PHE A 76 -5.93 15.37 -2.93
C PHE A 76 -6.95 15.83 -3.99
N VAL A 77 -7.57 14.87 -4.69
CA VAL A 77 -8.59 15.15 -5.72
C VAL A 77 -9.95 14.62 -5.28
N SER A 78 -10.05 13.33 -4.95
CA SER A 78 -11.31 12.70 -4.53
C SER A 78 -11.07 11.41 -3.76
N ALA A 79 -12.10 10.93 -3.07
CA ALA A 79 -12.13 9.61 -2.48
C ALA A 79 -13.52 8.97 -2.69
N GLU A 80 -13.55 7.70 -3.06
CA GLU A 80 -14.76 6.96 -3.34
C GLU A 80 -14.72 5.57 -2.70
N ASP A 81 -15.80 5.19 -2.03
CA ASP A 81 -15.94 3.85 -1.46
C ASP A 81 -16.37 2.86 -2.55
N PHE A 82 -15.62 1.76 -2.67
CA PHE A 82 -15.82 0.73 -3.66
C PHE A 82 -15.98 -0.63 -2.97
N PRO A 83 -17.17 -1.27 -3.07
CA PRO A 83 -17.39 -2.59 -2.51
C PRO A 83 -16.64 -3.66 -3.32
N VAL A 84 -15.84 -4.47 -2.64
CA VAL A 84 -15.10 -5.60 -3.22
C VAL A 84 -15.54 -6.90 -2.55
N MET A 85 -16.02 -7.85 -3.34
CA MET A 85 -16.36 -9.19 -2.86
C MET A 85 -15.11 -10.06 -2.78
N LEU A 86 -14.79 -10.52 -1.57
CA LEU A 86 -13.64 -11.38 -1.28
C LEU A 86 -14.16 -12.75 -0.83
N ARG A 87 -14.38 -13.65 -1.79
CA ARG A 87 -15.05 -14.95 -1.56
C ARG A 87 -16.42 -14.75 -0.89
N ASP A 88 -16.51 -14.96 0.42
CA ASP A 88 -17.74 -14.87 1.20
C ASP A 88 -17.86 -13.54 1.99
N ASP A 89 -16.83 -12.69 1.96
CA ASP A 89 -16.80 -11.42 2.70
C ASP A 89 -16.94 -10.20 1.77
N LEU A 90 -17.65 -9.18 2.23
CA LEU A 90 -17.65 -7.86 1.60
C LEU A 90 -16.60 -6.96 2.27
N LEU A 91 -15.65 -6.46 1.48
CA LEU A 91 -14.70 -5.43 1.90
C LEU A 91 -15.08 -4.09 1.27
N ILE A 92 -15.13 -3.02 2.06
CA ILE A 92 -15.27 -1.66 1.53
C ILE A 92 -13.87 -1.08 1.37
N VAL A 93 -13.48 -0.83 0.13
CA VAL A 93 -12.20 -0.24 -0.22
C VAL A 93 -12.40 1.21 -0.64
N LYS A 94 -11.78 2.14 0.06
CA LYS A 94 -11.75 3.55 -0.32
C LYS A 94 -10.66 3.79 -1.34
N LYS A 95 -11.03 4.13 -2.58
CA LYS A 95 -10.09 4.53 -3.63
C LYS A 95 -9.83 6.02 -3.49
N VAL A 96 -8.57 6.41 -3.30
CA VAL A 96 -8.15 7.80 -3.16
C VAL A 96 -7.48 8.24 -4.45
N LYS A 97 -7.97 9.33 -5.02
CA LYS A 97 -7.36 9.98 -6.19
C LYS A 97 -6.57 11.20 -5.73
N VAL A 98 -5.35 11.29 -6.23
CA VAL A 98 -4.47 12.45 -6.06
C VAL A 98 -4.17 13.08 -7.42
N SER A 99 -3.55 14.26 -7.41
CA SER A 99 -3.21 15.03 -8.61
C SER A 99 -2.18 14.34 -9.52
N GLU A 100 -1.32 13.48 -8.95
CA GLU A 100 -0.41 12.63 -9.72
C GLU A 100 -1.17 11.40 -10.27
N GLU A 101 -1.43 11.40 -11.57
CA GLU A 101 -2.26 10.39 -12.25
C GLU A 101 -1.63 8.99 -12.28
N ARG A 102 -0.30 8.90 -12.11
CA ARG A 102 0.42 7.62 -12.06
C ARG A 102 0.26 6.92 -10.72
N VAL A 103 -0.22 7.62 -9.69
CA VAL A 103 -0.50 7.03 -8.37
C VAL A 103 -1.91 6.44 -8.34
N PHE A 104 -1.95 5.15 -8.03
CA PHE A 104 -3.17 4.45 -7.63
C PHE A 104 -3.13 4.26 -6.12
N CYS A 105 -4.17 4.72 -5.41
CA CYS A 105 -4.23 4.59 -3.96
C CYS A 105 -5.55 3.93 -3.52
N ALA A 106 -5.43 2.93 -2.65
CA ALA A 106 -6.56 2.22 -2.05
C ALA A 106 -6.35 2.10 -0.54
N GLN A 107 -7.41 2.29 0.23
CA GLN A 107 -7.42 2.18 1.69
C GLN A 107 -8.55 1.26 2.15
N PHE A 108 -8.30 0.44 3.15
CA PHE A 108 -9.34 -0.35 3.81
C PHE A 108 -8.93 -0.69 5.24
N ASP A 109 -9.91 -0.91 6.10
CA ASP A 109 -9.67 -1.35 7.47
C ASP A 109 -9.75 -2.87 7.58
N ARG A 110 -8.82 -3.43 8.37
CA ARG A 110 -8.83 -4.83 8.77
C ARG A 110 -9.63 -5.02 10.06
N SER A 111 -9.99 -6.27 10.33
CA SER A 111 -10.73 -6.65 11.55
C SER A 111 -9.95 -6.43 12.84
N ASP A 112 -8.62 -6.33 12.78
CA ASP A 112 -7.74 -6.01 13.90
C ASP A 112 -7.49 -4.50 14.06
N GLN A 113 -8.38 -3.68 13.50
CA GLN A 113 -8.34 -2.22 13.56
C GLN A 113 -7.08 -1.61 12.94
N VAL A 114 -6.38 -2.33 12.06
CA VAL A 114 -5.28 -1.79 11.24
C VAL A 114 -5.85 -1.21 9.95
N GLN A 115 -5.49 0.02 9.63
CA GLN A 115 -5.77 0.63 8.33
C GLN A 115 -4.65 0.22 7.38
N VAL A 116 -5.03 -0.41 6.28
CA VAL A 116 -4.14 -0.73 5.19
C VAL A 116 -4.28 0.34 4.13
N THR A 117 -3.17 0.97 3.76
CA THR A 117 -3.10 1.85 2.60
C THR A 117 -2.13 1.24 1.59
N ILE A 118 -2.57 1.11 0.35
CA ILE A 118 -1.73 0.68 -0.77
C ILE A 118 -1.60 1.87 -1.72
N ALA A 119 -0.39 2.38 -1.87
CA ALA A 119 -0.04 3.35 -2.91
C ALA A 119 0.80 2.62 -3.97
N SER A 120 0.43 2.74 -5.25
CA SER A 120 1.08 2.05 -6.35
C SER A 120 1.39 3.01 -7.49
N TRP A 121 2.57 2.88 -8.08
CA TRP A 121 3.07 3.69 -9.19
C TRP A 121 2.93 2.93 -10.51
N ASP A 122 2.33 3.56 -11.52
CA ASP A 122 2.12 3.05 -12.89
C ASP A 122 1.29 1.76 -13.02
N ARG A 123 0.83 1.18 -11.91
CA ARG A 123 0.09 -0.08 -11.89
C ARG A 123 -1.17 0.04 -11.04
N PRO A 124 -2.35 -0.29 -11.59
CA PRO A 124 -3.56 -0.37 -10.79
C PRO A 124 -3.44 -1.50 -9.77
N ILE A 125 -4.14 -1.33 -8.65
CA ILE A 125 -4.16 -2.31 -7.56
C ILE A 125 -5.20 -3.38 -7.88
N ALA A 126 -4.77 -4.64 -7.93
CA ALA A 126 -5.65 -5.77 -8.18
C ALA A 126 -6.40 -6.19 -6.92
N ASP A 127 -7.67 -6.57 -7.06
CA ASP A 127 -8.53 -6.93 -5.93
C ASP A 127 -8.02 -8.13 -5.12
N ASP A 128 -7.33 -9.07 -5.77
CA ASP A 128 -6.70 -10.22 -5.12
C ASP A 128 -5.65 -9.81 -4.08
N LEU A 129 -5.02 -8.64 -4.24
CA LEU A 129 -4.04 -8.14 -3.26
C LEU A 129 -4.73 -7.83 -1.92
N TYR A 130 -5.98 -7.36 -1.92
CA TYR A 130 -6.71 -7.10 -0.68
C TYR A 130 -6.94 -8.40 0.12
N GLN A 131 -7.13 -9.53 -0.56
CA GLN A 131 -7.28 -10.84 0.10
C GLN A 131 -5.98 -11.26 0.81
N LEU A 132 -4.83 -11.03 0.17
CA LEU A 132 -3.52 -11.40 0.71
C LEU A 132 -3.13 -10.58 1.94
N LEU A 133 -3.70 -9.38 2.10
CA LEU A 133 -3.37 -8.45 3.17
C LEU A 133 -4.31 -8.54 4.38
N LYS A 134 -5.32 -9.42 4.33
CA LYS A 134 -6.15 -9.75 5.50
C LYS A 134 -5.30 -10.44 6.58
N PRO A 135 -5.67 -10.29 7.87
CA PRO A 135 -5.06 -11.07 8.94
C PRO A 135 -5.13 -12.56 8.61
N LEU A 136 -4.03 -13.26 8.84
CA LEU A 136 -4.02 -14.71 8.74
C LEU A 136 -4.91 -15.31 9.86
N PRO A 137 -5.71 -16.35 9.56
CA PRO A 137 -6.53 -17.03 10.56
C PRO A 137 -5.72 -17.46 11.80
N ALA A 138 -6.25 -17.21 12.99
CA ALA A 138 -5.54 -17.45 14.26
C ALA A 138 -5.16 -18.93 14.46
N ASP A 139 -5.94 -19.86 13.90
CA ASP A 139 -5.73 -21.31 13.89
C ASP A 139 -4.47 -21.73 13.12
N LEU A 140 -3.99 -20.94 12.15
CA LEU A 140 -2.71 -21.19 11.47
C LEU A 140 -1.49 -21.01 12.39
N PHE A 141 -1.64 -20.28 13.48
CA PHE A 141 -0.56 -20.00 14.44
C PHE A 141 -0.65 -20.85 15.71
N GLN A 142 -1.67 -21.71 15.84
CA GLN A 142 -1.86 -22.59 17.01
C GLN A 142 -1.06 -23.90 16.96
N GLN A 143 -0.14 -24.06 16.00
CA GLN A 143 0.82 -25.16 16.04
C GLN A 143 2.02 -24.78 16.92
N GLY A 144 1.85 -24.99 18.23
CA GLY A 144 2.89 -24.92 19.25
C GLY A 144 2.60 -25.92 20.37
#